data_AF-A0A1G1HS52-F1
#
_entry.id   AF-A0A1G1HS52-F1
#
_cell.length_a   1.000
_cell.length_b   1.000
_cell.length_c   1.000
_cell.angle_alpha   90.00
_cell.angle_beta   90.00
_cell.angle_gamma   90.00
#
_symmetry.space_group_name_H-M   'P 1'
#
loop_
_entity.id
_entity.type
_entity.pdbx_description
1 polymer ?
#
loop_
_entity_poly.entity_id
_entity_poly.type
_entity_poly.pdbx_seq_one_letter_code
_entity_poly.pdbx_strand_id
1 'polypeptide(L)'
;MPRFLFIVIASVMVWISNGPAFSQGITDIIVTSNNNELMVSASYRGGFTPEIKKEIISGVSREFFYYIVLYKVMPNWMDEESISKTIRYTVKYDILKNQFLVNKSIGDFKEEQVFDSYDDMVEWVSGIDKVNLAPVKILSKRHKYYVSVKAEIKSGELPFLLRYLLFFFPYSEFSTDWENSKTFMLKDLK
;
A
#
# COMPACT_ATOMS: atom_id res chain seq x y z
N MET A 1 -17.83 -41.71 54.56
CA MET A 1 -17.35 -42.58 53.46
C MET A 1 -18.42 -42.60 52.37
N PRO A 2 -18.14 -42.56 51.06
CA PRO A 2 -16.91 -42.24 50.29
C PRO A 2 -17.08 -40.94 49.44
N ARG A 3 -16.03 -40.13 49.18
CA ARG A 3 -14.99 -40.15 48.11
C ARG A 3 -15.48 -39.73 46.71
N PHE A 4 -14.62 -38.93 46.06
CA PHE A 4 -14.59 -38.49 44.66
C PHE A 4 -15.55 -37.31 44.34
N LEU A 5 -15.17 -36.23 43.66
CA LEU A 5 -14.11 -36.04 42.67
C LEU A 5 -13.77 -34.54 42.57
N PHE A 6 -12.47 -34.25 42.49
CA PHE A 6 -11.87 -32.98 42.09
C PHE A 6 -12.49 -32.43 40.80
N ILE A 7 -12.86 -31.14 40.77
CA ILE A 7 -12.56 -30.26 39.63
C ILE A 7 -12.30 -28.84 40.17
N VAL A 8 -11.01 -28.53 40.38
CA VAL A 8 -10.55 -27.13 40.49
C VAL A 8 -10.50 -26.59 39.06
N ILE A 9 -11.54 -25.87 38.65
CA ILE A 9 -11.52 -25.11 37.38
C ILE A 9 -10.68 -23.86 37.64
N ALA A 10 -9.38 -23.99 37.43
CA ALA A 10 -8.48 -22.84 37.31
C ALA A 10 -8.86 -22.11 36.02
N SER A 11 -9.76 -21.14 36.13
CA SER A 11 -10.09 -20.20 35.07
C SER A 11 -8.87 -19.30 34.86
N VAL A 12 -7.94 -19.72 34.02
CA VAL A 12 -6.90 -18.84 33.47
C VAL A 12 -7.62 -17.88 32.53
N MET A 13 -8.06 -16.75 33.09
CA MET A 13 -8.39 -15.56 32.31
C MET A 13 -7.08 -15.11 31.66
N VAL A 14 -6.83 -15.60 30.44
CA VAL A 14 -5.87 -14.97 29.55
C VAL A 14 -6.48 -13.61 29.22
N TRP A 15 -6.00 -12.58 29.91
CA TRP A 15 -6.17 -11.21 29.48
C TRP A 15 -5.43 -11.09 28.15
N ILE A 16 -6.15 -11.32 27.04
CA ILE A 16 -5.67 -10.94 25.73
C ILE A 16 -5.68 -9.42 25.77
N SER A 17 -4.53 -8.83 26.08
CA SER A 17 -4.30 -7.40 25.90
C SER A 17 -4.42 -7.13 24.41
N ASN A 18 -5.61 -6.69 23.98
CA ASN A 18 -5.76 -6.01 22.71
C ASN A 18 -4.98 -4.70 22.84
N GLY A 19 -3.70 -4.73 22.48
CA GLY A 19 -2.99 -3.49 22.16
C GLY A 19 -3.77 -2.75 21.07
N PRO A 20 -3.68 -1.42 20.97
CA PRO A 20 -4.34 -0.69 19.90
C PRO A 20 -3.89 -1.30 18.57
N ALA A 21 -4.83 -1.93 17.87
CA ALA A 21 -4.63 -2.31 16.49
C ALA A 21 -4.48 -0.99 15.73
N PHE A 22 -3.23 -0.55 15.53
CA PHE A 22 -2.97 0.47 14.53
C PHE A 22 -3.50 -0.10 13.22
N SER A 23 -4.53 0.55 12.68
CA SER A 23 -5.08 0.21 11.36
C SER A 23 -3.93 0.22 10.36
N GLN A 24 -3.48 -0.98 9.98
CA GLN A 24 -2.44 -1.17 9.00
C GLN A 24 -3.13 -1.35 7.66
N GLY A 25 -2.85 -0.47 6.70
CA GLY A 25 -3.65 -0.41 5.49
C GLY A 25 -3.57 0.92 4.77
N ILE A 26 -4.30 0.98 3.66
CA ILE A 26 -4.52 2.24 2.94
C ILE A 26 -5.62 3.02 3.65
N THR A 27 -5.40 4.31 3.89
CA THR A 27 -6.36 5.22 4.48
C THR A 27 -6.58 6.44 3.60
N ASP A 28 -7.66 7.18 3.88
CA ASP A 28 -7.88 8.52 3.34
C ASP A 28 -7.91 8.58 1.80
N ILE A 29 -8.53 7.58 1.17
CA ILE A 29 -8.68 7.53 -0.29
C ILE A 29 -9.63 8.65 -0.74
N ILE A 30 -9.06 9.66 -1.38
CA ILE A 30 -9.74 10.84 -1.90
C ILE A 30 -9.61 10.84 -3.42
N VAL A 31 -10.75 10.99 -4.09
CA VAL A 31 -10.81 11.10 -5.55
C VAL A 31 -11.28 12.50 -5.91
N THR A 32 -10.53 13.18 -6.78
CA THR A 32 -10.84 14.54 -7.26
C THR A 32 -10.70 14.62 -8.78
N SER A 33 -11.22 15.67 -9.39
CA SER A 33 -11.05 15.93 -10.82
C SER A 33 -10.28 17.23 -11.00
N ASN A 34 -9.08 17.17 -11.57
CA ASN A 34 -8.28 18.36 -11.86
C ASN A 34 -7.87 18.38 -13.33
N ASN A 35 -8.03 19.50 -14.02
CA ASN A 35 -7.65 19.67 -15.43
C ASN A 35 -8.15 18.55 -16.36
N ASN A 36 -9.41 18.11 -16.18
CA ASN A 36 -10.01 16.99 -16.92
C ASN A 36 -9.35 15.62 -16.68
N GLU A 37 -8.57 15.47 -15.62
CA GLU A 37 -7.94 14.22 -15.21
C GLU A 37 -8.47 13.80 -13.83
N LEU A 38 -8.73 12.50 -13.67
CA LEU A 38 -9.13 11.90 -12.42
C LEU A 38 -7.89 11.70 -11.55
N MET A 39 -7.85 12.36 -10.40
CA MET A 39 -6.74 12.35 -9.47
C MET A 39 -7.11 11.53 -8.24
N VAL A 40 -6.18 10.67 -7.80
CA VAL A 40 -6.33 9.87 -6.58
C VAL A 40 -5.24 10.26 -5.59
N SER A 41 -5.68 10.54 -4.36
CA SER A 41 -4.81 10.64 -3.19
C SER A 41 -5.19 9.59 -2.16
N ALA A 42 -4.20 9.04 -1.47
CA ALA A 42 -4.38 8.12 -0.35
C ALA A 42 -3.09 8.08 0.50
N SER A 43 -3.17 7.46 1.66
CA SER A 43 -2.01 7.31 2.55
C SER A 43 -1.86 5.87 2.99
N TYR A 44 -0.63 5.40 3.10
CA TYR A 44 -0.33 4.07 3.60
C TYR A 44 0.14 4.12 5.06
N ARG A 45 -0.55 3.42 5.96
CA ARG A 45 -0.20 3.37 7.39
C ARG A 45 0.29 2.00 7.81
N GLY A 46 1.32 2.02 8.65
CA GLY A 46 1.84 0.84 9.36
C GLY A 46 2.79 -0.06 8.55
N GLY A 47 3.12 0.27 7.31
CA GLY A 47 4.09 -0.51 6.52
C GLY A 47 5.56 -0.33 6.87
N PHE A 48 5.90 0.78 7.48
CA PHE A 48 7.29 1.12 7.84
C PHE A 48 7.58 0.67 9.27
N THR A 49 7.69 -0.65 9.47
CA THR A 49 7.96 -1.22 10.79
C THR A 49 9.41 -0.96 11.23
N PRO A 50 9.71 -1.07 12.54
CA PRO A 50 11.09 -0.97 13.03
C PRO A 50 12.05 -1.98 12.38
N GLU A 51 11.57 -3.15 12.01
CA GLU A 51 12.34 -4.19 11.31
C GLU A 51 12.71 -3.71 9.90
N ILE A 52 11.73 -3.24 9.12
CA ILE A 52 11.96 -2.68 7.78
C ILE A 52 12.91 -1.47 7.85
N LYS A 53 12.75 -0.61 8.85
CA LYS A 53 13.66 0.52 9.08
C LYS A 53 15.11 0.06 9.24
N LYS A 54 15.36 -0.96 10.07
CA LYS A 54 16.71 -1.49 10.32
C LYS A 54 17.34 -2.04 9.03
N GLU A 55 16.56 -2.71 8.21
CA GLU A 55 17.05 -3.29 6.95
C GLU A 55 17.36 -2.22 5.90
N ILE A 56 16.50 -1.20 5.77
CA ILE A 56 16.78 -0.08 4.87
C ILE A 56 18.09 0.59 5.28
N ILE A 57 18.27 0.89 6.57
CA ILE A 57 19.47 1.55 7.09
C ILE A 57 20.72 0.66 6.96
N SER A 58 20.59 -0.66 6.98
CA SER A 58 21.70 -1.57 6.70
C SER A 58 22.08 -1.66 5.22
N GLY A 59 21.40 -0.89 4.36
CA GLY A 59 21.66 -0.79 2.92
C GLY A 59 20.87 -1.79 2.07
N VAL A 60 19.96 -2.56 2.68
CA VAL A 60 19.08 -3.47 1.95
C VAL A 60 18.00 -2.65 1.23
N SER A 61 17.92 -2.84 -0.08
CA SER A 61 16.89 -2.17 -0.90
C SER A 61 15.50 -2.71 -0.57
N ARG A 62 14.50 -1.83 -0.55
CA ARG A 62 13.10 -2.18 -0.32
C ARG A 62 12.22 -1.60 -1.42
N GLU A 63 11.27 -2.39 -1.91
CA GLU A 63 10.32 -1.96 -2.93
C GLU A 63 8.91 -1.87 -2.36
N PHE A 64 8.27 -0.72 -2.56
CA PHE A 64 6.90 -0.44 -2.18
C PHE A 64 6.06 -0.30 -3.43
N PHE A 65 5.02 -1.12 -3.55
CA PHE A 65 4.08 -1.12 -4.66
C PHE A 65 2.73 -0.58 -4.19
N TYR A 66 2.16 0.35 -4.94
CA TYR A 66 0.79 0.79 -4.79
C TYR A 66 0.01 0.47 -6.05
N TYR A 67 -0.97 -0.41 -5.92
CA TYR A 67 -1.91 -0.78 -6.97
C TYR A 67 -3.16 0.07 -6.82
N ILE A 68 -3.54 0.80 -7.85
CA ILE A 68 -4.69 1.71 -7.87
C ILE A 68 -5.58 1.29 -9.03
N VAL A 69 -6.80 0.87 -8.73
CA VAL A 69 -7.72 0.33 -9.74
C VAL A 69 -9.03 1.11 -9.70
N LEU A 70 -9.45 1.60 -10.85
CA LEU A 70 -10.75 2.23 -11.06
C LEU A 70 -11.76 1.16 -11.48
N TYR A 71 -12.80 0.99 -10.68
CA TYR A 71 -13.92 0.12 -11.00
C TYR A 71 -15.16 0.93 -11.39
N LYS A 72 -15.89 0.39 -12.36
CA LYS A 72 -17.20 0.87 -12.78
C LYS A 72 -18.25 -0.06 -12.20
N VAL A 73 -19.18 0.51 -11.43
CA VAL A 73 -20.21 -0.25 -10.74
C VAL A 73 -21.21 -0.81 -11.74
N MET A 74 -21.40 -2.12 -11.73
CA MET A 74 -22.33 -2.83 -12.61
C MET A 74 -23.56 -3.35 -11.85
N PRO A 75 -24.79 -2.97 -12.24
CA PRO A 75 -25.98 -3.53 -11.63
C PRO A 75 -26.07 -5.02 -11.96
N ASN A 76 -26.26 -5.85 -10.93
CA ASN A 76 -26.53 -7.28 -11.06
C ASN A 76 -25.39 -8.09 -11.73
N TRP A 77 -24.17 -7.56 -11.77
CA TRP A 77 -22.97 -8.25 -12.26
C TRP A 77 -21.76 -7.89 -11.40
N MET A 78 -20.62 -8.55 -11.63
CA MET A 78 -19.35 -8.16 -11.03
C MET A 78 -18.90 -6.81 -11.59
N ASP A 79 -18.39 -5.94 -10.71
CA ASP A 79 -17.92 -4.62 -11.10
C ASP A 79 -16.77 -4.71 -12.11
N GLU A 80 -16.80 -3.83 -13.10
CA GLU A 80 -15.91 -3.86 -14.25
C GLU A 80 -14.65 -3.05 -13.95
N GLU A 81 -13.48 -3.70 -14.00
CA GLU A 81 -12.20 -3.00 -13.97
C GLU A 81 -12.08 -2.12 -15.22
N SER A 82 -12.00 -0.81 -15.01
CA SER A 82 -11.88 0.14 -16.11
C SER A 82 -10.42 0.44 -16.43
N ILE A 83 -9.65 0.86 -15.42
CA ILE A 83 -8.27 1.34 -15.57
C ILE A 83 -7.50 1.01 -14.30
N SER A 84 -6.25 0.59 -14.44
CA SER A 84 -5.32 0.36 -13.34
C SER A 84 -4.04 1.18 -13.51
N LYS A 85 -3.44 1.61 -12.39
CA LYS A 85 -2.07 2.11 -12.35
C LYS A 85 -1.31 1.49 -11.18
N THR A 86 -0.01 1.30 -11.40
CA THR A 86 0.92 0.83 -10.38
C THR A 86 2.00 1.86 -10.17
N ILE A 87 2.21 2.23 -8.92
CA ILE A 87 3.34 3.06 -8.49
C ILE A 87 4.32 2.14 -7.80
N ARG A 88 5.60 2.25 -8.17
CA ARG A 88 6.68 1.54 -7.49
C ARG A 88 7.68 2.54 -6.95
N TYR A 89 7.95 2.47 -5.65
CA TYR A 89 9.06 3.14 -5.00
C TYR A 89 10.14 2.11 -4.66
N THR A 90 11.39 2.41 -5.01
CA THR A 90 12.57 1.64 -4.59
C THR A 90 13.37 2.52 -3.64
N VAL A 91 13.46 2.11 -2.38
CA VAL A 91 14.16 2.82 -1.31
C VAL A 91 15.47 2.10 -1.00
N LYS A 92 16.58 2.85 -0.98
CA LYS A 92 17.89 2.33 -0.59
C LYS A 92 18.64 3.37 0.23
N TYR A 93 19.32 2.94 1.29
CA TYR A 93 20.23 3.80 2.03
C TYR A 93 21.65 3.73 1.44
N ASP A 94 22.24 4.88 1.14
CA ASP A 94 23.66 5.01 0.80
C ASP A 94 24.47 5.21 2.09
N ILE A 95 25.14 4.15 2.53
CA ILE A 95 25.93 4.14 3.78
C ILE A 95 27.12 5.10 3.69
N LEU A 96 27.68 5.35 2.50
CA LEU A 96 28.83 6.22 2.33
C LEU A 96 28.43 7.70 2.41
N LYS A 97 27.26 8.03 1.87
CA LYS A 97 26.73 9.40 1.87
C LYS A 97 25.81 9.72 3.05
N ASN A 98 25.38 8.70 3.79
CA ASN A 98 24.38 8.78 4.86
C ASN A 98 23.04 9.38 4.40
N GLN A 99 22.53 8.92 3.26
CA GLN A 99 21.31 9.45 2.64
C GLN A 99 20.41 8.33 2.12
N PHE A 100 19.10 8.58 2.09
CA PHE A 100 18.12 7.70 1.46
C PHE A 100 17.93 8.10 0.00
N LEU A 101 18.16 7.16 -0.91
CA LEU A 101 17.88 7.28 -2.33
C LEU A 101 16.52 6.61 -2.60
N VAL A 102 15.59 7.36 -3.19
CA VAL A 102 14.28 6.83 -3.55
C VAL A 102 14.01 7.03 -5.02
N ASN A 103 13.72 5.93 -5.71
CA ASN A 103 13.30 5.93 -7.10
C ASN A 103 11.80 5.64 -7.20
N LYS A 104 11.03 6.60 -7.67
CA LYS A 104 9.61 6.46 -7.97
C LYS A 104 9.41 6.17 -9.45
N SER A 105 8.54 5.23 -9.77
CA SER A 105 8.17 4.89 -11.14
C SER A 105 6.67 4.65 -11.31
N ILE A 106 6.11 5.21 -12.38
CA ILE A 106 4.70 5.08 -12.76
C ILE A 106 4.63 4.92 -14.28
N GLY A 107 4.45 3.69 -14.77
CA GLY A 107 4.62 3.40 -16.20
C GLY A 107 6.03 3.78 -16.67
N ASP A 108 6.11 4.63 -17.69
CA ASP A 108 7.39 5.13 -18.23
C ASP A 108 7.98 6.31 -17.46
N PHE A 109 7.18 6.97 -16.60
CA PHE A 109 7.65 8.07 -15.77
C PHE A 109 8.53 7.55 -14.65
N LYS A 110 9.68 8.21 -14.44
CA LYS A 110 10.64 7.93 -13.37
C LYS A 110 11.08 9.23 -12.71
N GLU A 111 11.18 9.21 -11.40
CA GLU A 111 11.63 10.34 -10.57
C GLU A 111 12.54 9.80 -9.48
N GLU A 112 13.68 10.45 -9.29
CA GLU A 112 14.63 10.11 -8.23
C GLU A 112 14.70 11.27 -7.25
N GLN A 113 14.63 10.95 -5.95
CA GLN A 113 14.73 11.93 -4.88
C GLN A 113 15.63 11.41 -3.76
N VAL A 114 16.35 12.34 -3.12
CA VAL A 114 17.27 12.07 -2.02
C VAL A 114 16.71 12.69 -0.75
N PHE A 115 16.81 11.96 0.37
CA PHE A 115 16.38 12.41 1.69
C PHE A 115 17.48 12.19 2.71
N ASP A 116 17.70 13.17 3.59
CA ASP A 116 18.64 13.04 4.72
C ASP A 116 17.97 12.39 5.94
N SER A 117 16.64 12.51 6.06
CA SER A 117 15.84 11.99 7.15
C SER A 117 15.06 10.74 6.73
N TYR A 118 15.01 9.75 7.62
CA TYR A 118 14.14 8.58 7.43
C TYR A 118 12.67 8.98 7.42
N ASP A 119 12.27 9.90 8.28
CA ASP A 119 10.86 10.26 8.47
C ASP A 119 10.32 11.02 7.23
N ASP A 120 11.13 11.92 6.66
CA ASP A 120 10.78 12.65 5.43
C ASP A 120 10.66 11.69 4.23
N MET A 121 11.56 10.70 4.16
CA MET A 121 11.49 9.63 3.17
C MET A 121 10.20 8.81 3.34
N VAL A 122 9.86 8.42 4.58
CA VAL A 122 8.63 7.68 4.87
C VAL A 122 7.39 8.49 4.50
N GLU A 123 7.34 9.78 4.82
CA GLU A 123 6.22 10.66 4.46
C GLU A 123 6.02 10.67 2.93
N TRP A 124 7.11 10.79 2.16
CA TRP A 124 7.02 10.81 0.70
C TRP A 124 6.63 9.46 0.09
N VAL A 125 7.18 8.36 0.60
CA VAL A 125 6.91 7.02 0.06
C VAL A 125 5.55 6.49 0.50
N SER A 126 5.08 6.84 1.70
CA SER A 126 3.75 6.44 2.22
C SER A 126 2.60 7.24 1.61
N GLY A 127 2.89 8.40 1.01
CA GLY A 127 1.91 9.25 0.34
C GLY A 127 1.65 8.84 -1.11
N ILE A 128 0.40 8.55 -1.43
CA ILE A 128 -0.11 8.58 -2.79
C ILE A 128 -0.70 9.98 -2.97
N ASP A 129 0.07 10.91 -3.56
CA ASP A 129 -0.40 12.30 -3.75
C ASP A 129 -0.77 12.57 -5.22
N LYS A 130 -2.05 12.88 -5.45
CA LYS A 130 -2.63 13.38 -6.72
C LYS A 130 -2.14 12.61 -7.94
N VAL A 131 -2.22 11.30 -7.86
CA VAL A 131 -1.83 10.42 -8.96
C VAL A 131 -2.91 10.51 -10.01
N ASN A 132 -2.54 10.97 -11.21
CA ASN A 132 -3.43 10.92 -12.36
C ASN A 132 -3.73 9.46 -12.68
N LEU A 133 -4.99 9.04 -12.53
CA LEU A 133 -5.44 7.70 -12.85
C LEU A 133 -5.96 7.60 -14.28
N ALA A 134 -6.77 8.56 -14.74
CA ALA A 134 -7.41 8.51 -16.05
C ALA A 134 -7.94 9.88 -16.52
N PRO A 135 -7.96 10.15 -17.83
CA PRO A 135 -8.70 11.29 -18.37
C PRO A 135 -10.21 11.15 -18.09
N VAL A 136 -10.86 12.18 -17.57
CA VAL A 136 -12.30 12.14 -17.28
C VAL A 136 -13.15 11.92 -18.54
N LYS A 137 -12.63 12.31 -19.71
CA LYS A 137 -13.33 12.20 -21.01
C LYS A 137 -13.60 10.75 -21.45
N ILE A 138 -12.79 9.79 -21.01
CA ILE A 138 -12.99 8.37 -21.34
C ILE A 138 -13.93 7.66 -20.37
N LEU A 139 -14.37 8.35 -19.31
CA LEU A 139 -15.29 7.82 -18.31
C LEU A 139 -16.73 8.26 -18.60
N SER A 140 -17.70 7.39 -18.34
CA SER A 140 -19.11 7.65 -18.59
C SER A 140 -19.74 8.44 -17.44
N LYS A 141 -20.29 9.62 -17.73
CA LYS A 141 -20.99 10.45 -16.73
C LYS A 141 -22.25 9.81 -16.11
N ARG A 142 -22.74 8.71 -16.69
CA ARG A 142 -23.97 8.02 -16.23
C ARG A 142 -23.69 6.91 -15.22
N HIS A 143 -22.45 6.45 -15.13
CA HIS A 143 -22.08 5.33 -14.27
C HIS A 143 -21.50 5.83 -12.95
N LYS A 144 -21.62 4.97 -11.93
CA LYS A 144 -20.93 5.12 -10.65
C LYS A 144 -19.57 4.42 -10.74
N TYR A 145 -18.60 4.98 -10.05
CA TYR A 145 -17.24 4.47 -9.97
C TYR A 145 -16.77 4.43 -8.52
N TYR A 146 -15.79 3.60 -8.23
CA TYR A 146 -14.98 3.66 -7.01
C TYR A 146 -13.54 3.32 -7.35
N VAL A 147 -12.61 3.76 -6.52
CA VAL A 147 -11.19 3.42 -6.63
C VAL A 147 -10.86 2.42 -5.53
N SER A 148 -10.20 1.33 -5.91
CA SER A 148 -9.63 0.37 -4.96
C SER A 148 -8.12 0.54 -4.94
N VAL A 149 -7.54 0.56 -3.74
CA VAL A 149 -6.10 0.75 -3.55
C VAL A 149 -5.55 -0.35 -2.66
N LYS A 150 -4.38 -0.86 -3.04
CA LYS A 150 -3.62 -1.84 -2.26
C LYS A 150 -2.15 -1.47 -2.23
N ALA A 151 -1.51 -1.62 -1.07
CA ALA A 151 -0.07 -1.57 -0.90
C ALA A 151 0.54 -2.97 -0.71
N GLU A 152 1.72 -3.17 -1.29
CA GLU A 152 2.60 -4.33 -1.05
C GLU A 152 4.04 -3.87 -0.83
N ILE A 153 4.75 -4.55 0.06
CA ILE A 153 6.20 -4.40 0.28
C ILE A 153 6.87 -5.69 -0.17
N LYS A 154 7.91 -5.54 -0.98
CA LYS A 154 8.76 -6.63 -1.47
C LYS A 154 10.20 -6.36 -1.07
N SER A 155 10.94 -7.44 -0.86
CA SER A 155 12.39 -7.34 -0.79
C SER A 155 12.90 -6.72 -2.10
N GLY A 156 13.72 -5.69 -1.99
CA GLY A 156 14.32 -5.06 -3.16
C GLY A 156 15.20 -6.06 -3.91
N GLU A 157 15.49 -5.74 -5.17
CA GLU A 157 16.13 -6.64 -6.13
C GLU A 157 17.12 -7.65 -5.51
N LEU A 158 16.76 -8.94 -5.61
CA LEU A 158 17.63 -10.04 -5.23
C LEU A 158 18.99 -9.91 -5.94
N PRO A 159 20.12 -10.22 -5.25
CA PRO A 159 21.44 -10.26 -5.87
C PRO A 159 21.40 -10.98 -7.23
N PHE A 160 22.13 -10.48 -8.24
CA PHE A 160 21.94 -10.89 -9.64
C PHE A 160 21.98 -12.42 -9.84
N LEU A 161 22.80 -13.14 -9.06
CA LEU A 161 22.93 -14.60 -9.10
C LEU A 161 21.64 -15.34 -8.71
N LEU A 162 20.80 -14.75 -7.84
CA LEU A 162 19.59 -15.36 -7.30
C LEU A 162 18.34 -15.05 -8.14
N ARG A 163 18.39 -14.09 -9.08
CA ARG A 163 17.28 -13.79 -10.01
C ARG A 163 16.82 -15.01 -10.82
N TYR A 164 17.74 -15.93 -11.13
CA TYR A 164 17.45 -17.11 -11.94
C TYR A 164 16.82 -18.28 -11.18
N LEU A 165 16.89 -18.29 -9.84
CA LEU A 165 16.49 -19.45 -9.02
C LEU A 165 15.13 -19.28 -8.32
N LEU A 166 14.58 -18.06 -8.26
CA LEU A 166 13.44 -17.72 -7.40
C LEU A 166 12.23 -17.13 -8.14
N PHE A 167 12.02 -17.50 -9.41
CA PHE A 167 10.88 -17.04 -10.22
C PHE A 167 9.51 -17.56 -9.75
N PHE A 168 9.49 -18.40 -8.70
CA PHE A 168 8.28 -18.98 -8.12
C PHE A 168 7.94 -18.48 -6.72
N PHE A 169 8.78 -17.63 -6.11
CA PHE A 169 8.52 -17.20 -4.74
C PHE A 169 7.80 -15.85 -4.69
N PRO A 170 6.57 -15.80 -4.14
CA PRO A 170 5.94 -14.54 -3.79
C PRO A 170 6.61 -14.02 -2.52
N TYR A 171 7.80 -13.42 -2.62
CA TYR A 171 8.40 -12.71 -1.47
C TYR A 171 7.74 -11.33 -1.33
N SER A 172 6.43 -11.31 -1.09
CA SER A 172 5.79 -10.16 -0.45
C SER A 172 5.97 -10.36 1.04
N GLU A 173 6.82 -9.54 1.65
CA GLU A 173 7.01 -9.58 3.11
C GLU A 173 5.81 -8.98 3.83
N PHE A 174 5.10 -8.07 3.15
CA PHE A 174 3.89 -7.47 3.67
C PHE A 174 2.94 -7.06 2.54
N SER A 175 1.65 -7.32 2.71
CA SER A 175 0.58 -6.91 1.80
C SER A 175 -0.61 -6.42 2.61
N THR A 176 -1.17 -5.30 2.20
CA THR A 176 -2.47 -4.83 2.71
C THR A 176 -3.62 -5.54 1.98
N ASP A 177 -4.81 -5.52 2.59
CA ASP A 177 -6.05 -5.79 1.86
C ASP A 177 -6.39 -4.64 0.91
N TRP A 178 -7.30 -4.89 -0.02
CA TRP A 178 -7.83 -3.86 -0.89
C TRP A 178 -8.78 -2.93 -0.12
N GLU A 179 -8.50 -1.63 -0.16
CA GLU A 179 -9.35 -0.60 0.44
C GLU A 179 -10.05 0.21 -0.62
N ASN A 180 -11.35 0.43 -0.44
CA ASN A 180 -12.20 1.08 -1.42
C ASN A 180 -12.52 2.52 -1.03
N SER A 181 -12.44 3.42 -2.01
CA SER A 181 -13.01 4.76 -1.88
C SER A 181 -14.53 4.69 -1.74
N LYS A 182 -15.12 5.81 -1.30
CA LYS A 182 -16.56 6.01 -1.48
C LYS A 182 -16.87 5.97 -2.98
N THR A 183 -18.03 5.40 -3.32
CA THR A 183 -18.55 5.43 -4.68
C THR A 183 -18.90 6.87 -5.08
N PHE A 184 -18.56 7.27 -6.30
CA PHE A 184 -18.80 8.61 -6.84
C PHE A 184 -19.33 8.56 -8.27
N MET A 185 -20.00 9.62 -8.71
CA MET A 185 -20.20 9.90 -10.13
C MET A 185 -19.28 11.05 -10.56
N LEU A 186 -18.92 11.12 -11.84
CA LEU A 186 -18.03 12.17 -12.36
C LEU A 186 -18.57 13.59 -12.14
N LYS A 187 -19.90 13.75 -12.07
CA LYS A 187 -20.55 15.03 -11.82
C LYS A 187 -20.43 15.52 -10.36
N ASP A 188 -20.08 14.61 -9.44
CA ASP A 188 -19.97 14.88 -8.00
C ASP A 188 -18.55 15.30 -7.61
N LEU A 189 -17.57 15.11 -8.52
CA LEU A 189 -16.18 15.47 -8.31
C LEU A 189 -16.01 16.98 -8.52
N LYS A 190 -15.41 17.64 -7.54
CA LYS A 190 -14.92 19.02 -7.66
C LYS A 190 -13.59 19.06 -8.39
#